data_AF-A0A1B9Y9K3-F1
#
_entry.id   AF-A0A1B9Y9K3-F1
#
_cell.length_a   1.000
_cell.length_b   1.000
_cell.length_c   1.000
_cell.angle_alpha   90.00
_cell.angle_beta   90.00
_cell.angle_gamma   90.00
#
_symmetry.space_group_name_H-M   'P 1'
#
loop_
_entity.id
_entity.type
_entity.pdbx_description
1 polymer ?
#
loop_
_entity_poly.entity_id
_entity_poly.type
_entity_poly.pdbx_seq_one_letter_code
_entity_poly.pdbx_strand_id
1 'polypeptide(L)'
;MLRNILAVVAGIITGSICIWLIETLNHILYPFPEGIKPNDMEGFKSYVENLPFLGKFMVIVGYAVGAVVSGFVSTKIARNGKLTSAAICGIIFMIFTIYNMTVLPTTVWFWVLGIVVWGLVFLGAKLALNKK
;
A
#
# COMPACT_ATOMS: atom_id res chain seq x y z
N MET A 1 9.17 -23.56 -5.74
CA MET A 1 9.03 -22.33 -6.54
C MET A 1 7.59 -21.86 -6.63
N LEU A 2 6.65 -22.69 -7.11
CA LEU A 2 5.21 -22.35 -7.20
C LEU A 2 4.62 -21.77 -5.90
N ARG A 3 4.91 -22.39 -4.75
CA ARG A 3 4.46 -21.90 -3.43
C ARG A 3 4.94 -20.48 -3.12
N ASN A 4 6.16 -20.12 -3.50
CA ASN A 4 6.69 -18.77 -3.26
C ASN A 4 6.02 -17.73 -4.17
N ILE A 5 5.65 -18.13 -5.40
CA ILE A 5 4.89 -17.28 -6.32
C ILE A 5 3.49 -17.04 -5.74
N LEU A 6 2.79 -18.11 -5.34
CA LEU A 6 1.48 -18.03 -4.70
C LEU A 6 1.52 -17.20 -3.41
N ALA A 7 2.61 -17.29 -2.65
CA ALA A 7 2.83 -16.48 -1.46
C ALA A 7 2.90 -14.98 -1.77
N VAL A 8 3.63 -14.59 -2.82
CA VAL A 8 3.71 -13.18 -3.26
C VAL A 8 2.35 -12.71 -3.74
N VAL A 9 1.65 -13.50 -4.57
CA VAL A 9 0.31 -13.16 -5.07
C VAL A 9 -0.67 -12.95 -3.91
N ALA A 10 -0.71 -13.88 -2.96
CA ALA A 10 -1.56 -13.76 -1.78
C ALA A 10 -1.19 -12.54 -0.92
N GLY A 11 0.10 -12.24 -0.77
CA GLY A 11 0.59 -11.04 -0.08
C GLY A 11 0.14 -9.76 -0.77
N ILE A 12 0.21 -9.69 -2.10
CA ILE A 12 -0.27 -8.53 -2.86
C ILE A 12 -1.78 -8.39 -2.71
N ILE A 13 -2.56 -9.46 -2.92
CA ILE A 13 -4.02 -9.41 -2.81
C ILE A 13 -4.45 -8.92 -1.43
N THR A 14 -3.91 -9.53 -0.36
CA THR A 14 -4.27 -9.17 1.02
C THR A 14 -3.81 -7.75 1.38
N GLY A 15 -2.60 -7.34 0.96
CA GLY A 15 -2.13 -5.97 1.12
C GLY A 15 -3.03 -4.95 0.42
N SER A 16 -3.40 -5.21 -0.83
CA SER A 16 -4.28 -4.35 -1.62
C SER A 16 -5.67 -4.23 -1.02
N ILE A 17 -6.23 -5.32 -0.47
CA ILE A 17 -7.52 -5.29 0.24
C ILE A 17 -7.43 -4.37 1.46
N CYS A 18 -6.36 -4.46 2.25
CA CYS A 18 -6.17 -3.58 3.42
C CYS A 18 -6.06 -2.11 3.04
N ILE A 19 -5.30 -1.80 1.98
CA ILE A 19 -5.19 -0.43 1.45
C ILE A 19 -6.57 0.05 0.99
N TRP A 20 -7.26 -0.75 0.19
CA TRP A 20 -8.58 -0.40 -0.33
C TRP A 20 -9.62 -0.14 0.77
N LEU A 21 -9.62 -0.93 1.85
CA LEU A 21 -10.50 -0.70 2.99
C LEU A 21 -10.22 0.64 3.67
N ILE A 22 -8.94 0.97 3.88
CA ILE A 22 -8.54 2.23 4.53
C ILE A 22 -8.83 3.42 3.61
N GLU A 23 -8.58 3.30 2.31
CA GLU A 23 -8.93 4.33 1.32
C GLU A 23 -10.44 4.52 1.22
N THR A 24 -11.24 3.45 1.31
CA THR A 24 -12.70 3.56 1.31
C THR A 24 -13.18 4.36 2.53
N LEU A 25 -12.61 4.09 3.71
CA LEU A 25 -12.88 4.90 4.90
C LEU A 25 -12.42 6.36 4.72
N ASN A 26 -11.27 6.57 4.08
CA ASN A 26 -10.76 7.89 3.75
C ASN A 26 -11.73 8.66 2.84
N HIS A 27 -12.31 8.01 1.83
CA HIS A 27 -13.29 8.59 0.92
C HIS A 27 -14.65 8.85 1.55
N ILE A 28 -15.00 8.14 2.63
CA ILE A 28 -16.19 8.48 3.42
C ILE A 28 -15.97 9.79 4.20
N LEU A 29 -14.76 10.00 4.71
CA LEU A 29 -14.40 11.22 5.46
C LEU A 29 -14.11 12.42 4.54
N TYR A 30 -13.47 12.14 3.39
CA TYR A 30 -13.11 13.11 2.36
C TYR A 30 -13.71 12.64 1.03
N PRO A 31 -14.99 12.95 0.77
CA PRO A 31 -15.64 12.51 -0.46
C PRO A 31 -15.07 13.22 -1.69
N PHE A 32 -15.21 12.56 -2.83
CA PHE A 32 -14.89 13.17 -4.11
C PHE A 32 -15.81 14.37 -4.40
N PRO A 33 -15.27 15.44 -5.02
CA PRO A 33 -16.07 16.55 -5.53
C PRO A 33 -17.18 16.07 -6.47
N GLU A 34 -18.32 16.75 -6.41
CA GLU A 34 -19.45 16.46 -7.30
C GLU A 34 -19.02 16.60 -8.76
N GLY A 35 -19.36 15.59 -9.57
CA GLY A 35 -19.13 15.62 -11.02
C GLY A 35 -17.79 15.04 -11.52
N ILE A 36 -16.88 14.61 -10.63
CA ILE A 36 -15.70 13.83 -11.06
C ILE A 36 -16.18 12.52 -11.70
N LYS A 37 -15.85 12.35 -12.98
CA LYS A 37 -16.09 11.09 -13.70
C LYS A 37 -14.92 10.13 -13.49
N PRO A 38 -15.13 8.80 -13.58
CA PRO A 38 -14.05 7.82 -13.43
C PRO A 38 -12.84 8.01 -14.36
N ASN A 39 -13.04 8.66 -15.52
CA ASN A 39 -12.00 8.94 -16.50
C ASN A 39 -11.47 10.39 -16.45
N ASP A 40 -11.91 11.20 -15.48
CA ASP A 40 -11.49 12.59 -15.34
C ASP A 40 -10.20 12.68 -14.49
N MET A 41 -9.07 12.48 -15.16
CA MET A 41 -7.75 12.53 -14.52
C MET A 41 -7.42 13.94 -13.99
N GLU A 42 -7.88 15.00 -14.66
CA GLU A 42 -7.62 16.38 -14.20
C GLU A 42 -8.40 16.68 -12.93
N GLY A 43 -9.68 16.34 -12.88
CA GLY A 43 -10.50 16.44 -11.67
C GLY A 43 -9.90 15.66 -10.50
N PHE A 44 -9.42 14.44 -10.75
CA PHE A 44 -8.78 13.63 -9.71
C PHE A 44 -7.47 14.23 -9.20
N LYS A 45 -6.64 14.82 -10.06
CA LYS A 45 -5.41 15.53 -9.65
C LYS A 45 -5.72 16.73 -8.76
N SER A 46 -6.70 17.55 -9.14
CA SER A 46 -7.15 18.70 -8.34
C SER A 46 -7.67 18.26 -6.97
N TYR A 47 -8.41 17.16 -6.91
CA TYR A 47 -8.85 16.57 -5.65
C TYR A 47 -7.67 16.16 -4.75
N VAL A 48 -6.68 15.44 -5.29
CA VAL A 48 -5.49 15.01 -4.52
C VAL A 48 -4.66 16.22 -4.06
N GLU A 49 -4.54 17.25 -4.88
CA GLU A 49 -3.83 18.48 -4.53
C GLU A 49 -4.47 19.17 -3.32
N ASN A 50 -5.80 19.30 -3.33
CA ASN A 50 -6.59 19.95 -2.29
C ASN A 50 -6.89 19.05 -1.08
N LEU A 51 -6.53 17.76 -1.14
CA LEU A 51 -6.76 16.84 -0.03
C LEU A 51 -6.02 17.34 1.23
N PRO A 52 -6.71 17.48 2.38
CA PRO A 52 -6.10 17.98 3.60
C PRO A 52 -5.02 17.03 4.09
N PHE A 53 -4.12 17.53 4.95
CA PHE A 53 -3.01 16.74 5.50
C PHE A 53 -3.46 15.38 6.03
N LEU A 54 -4.54 15.34 6.82
CA LEU A 54 -5.04 14.12 7.42
C LEU A 54 -5.55 13.12 6.37
N GLY A 55 -6.18 13.59 5.29
CA GLY A 55 -6.61 12.73 4.18
C GLY A 55 -5.42 12.12 3.42
N LYS A 56 -4.37 12.91 3.17
CA LYS A 56 -3.11 12.39 2.58
C LYS A 56 -2.39 11.44 3.54
N PHE A 57 -2.43 11.72 4.84
CA PHE A 57 -1.79 10.87 5.85
C PHE A 57 -2.50 9.53 6.01
N MET A 58 -3.83 9.47 5.88
CA MET A 58 -4.60 8.22 5.90
C MET A 58 -4.18 7.26 4.78
N VAL A 59 -3.81 7.78 3.60
CA VAL A 59 -3.24 6.95 2.51
C VAL A 59 -1.95 6.25 2.97
N ILE A 60 -1.06 6.97 3.66
CA ILE A 60 0.18 6.39 4.22
C ILE A 60 -0.13 5.36 5.31
N VAL A 61 -1.14 5.59 6.13
CA VAL A 61 -1.63 4.59 7.10
C VAL A 61 -2.13 3.34 6.36
N GLY A 62 -2.86 3.53 5.25
CA GLY A 62 -3.25 2.47 4.32
C GLY A 62 -2.05 1.64 3.86
N TYR A 63 -1.00 2.30 3.37
CA TYR A 63 0.23 1.63 2.93
C TYR A 63 0.95 0.92 4.08
N ALA A 64 0.97 1.50 5.28
CA ALA A 64 1.59 0.88 6.45
C ALA A 64 0.89 -0.43 6.83
N VAL A 65 -0.43 -0.41 6.92
CA VAL A 65 -1.22 -1.62 7.21
C VAL A 65 -1.08 -2.64 6.08
N GLY A 66 -1.18 -2.18 4.83
CA GLY A 66 -0.98 -3.02 3.65
C GLY A 66 0.40 -3.69 3.63
N ALA A 67 1.47 -2.97 3.95
CA ALA A 67 2.83 -3.48 4.01
C ALA A 67 2.97 -4.57 5.09
N VAL A 68 2.49 -4.31 6.32
CA VAL A 68 2.57 -5.28 7.41
C VAL A 68 1.77 -6.55 7.08
N VAL A 69 0.54 -6.41 6.57
CA VAL A 69 -0.31 -7.56 6.22
C VAL A 69 0.30 -8.34 5.06
N SER A 70 0.74 -7.65 4.02
CA SER A 70 1.37 -8.28 2.84
C SER A 70 2.62 -9.07 3.23
N GLY A 71 3.50 -8.47 4.05
CA GLY A 71 4.69 -9.12 4.56
C GLY A 71 4.38 -10.34 5.44
N PHE A 72 3.35 -10.24 6.29
CA PHE A 72 2.91 -11.34 7.14
C PHE A 72 2.35 -12.52 6.33
N VAL A 73 1.39 -12.25 5.44
CA VAL A 73 0.70 -13.29 4.66
C VAL A 73 1.66 -13.97 3.69
N SER A 74 2.46 -13.21 2.95
CA SER A 74 3.43 -13.76 2.01
C SER A 74 4.46 -14.64 2.73
N THR A 75 5.01 -14.21 3.86
CA THR A 75 5.98 -14.98 4.63
C THR A 75 5.36 -16.27 5.17
N LYS A 76 4.13 -16.20 5.69
CA LYS A 76 3.44 -17.36 6.26
C LYS A 76 3.13 -18.43 5.21
N ILE A 77 2.69 -18.03 4.01
CA ILE A 77 2.40 -18.97 2.90
C ILE A 77 3.69 -19.53 2.30
N ALA A 78 4.75 -18.72 2.19
CA ALA A 78 6.02 -19.16 1.66
C ALA A 78 6.64 -20.29 2.50
N ARG A 79 6.43 -20.30 3.83
CA ARG A 79 6.81 -21.36 4.79
C ARG A 79 8.23 -21.91 4.58
N ASN A 80 9.17 -21.01 4.29
CA ASN A 80 10.56 -21.35 3.97
C ASN A 80 11.57 -20.62 4.88
N GLY A 81 11.09 -19.85 5.86
CA GLY A 81 11.93 -19.08 6.80
C GLY A 81 12.63 -17.87 6.20
N LYS A 82 12.41 -17.56 4.91
CA LYS A 82 13.11 -16.48 4.21
C LYS A 82 12.22 -15.24 4.10
N LEU A 83 12.87 -14.08 4.06
CA LEU A 83 12.21 -12.77 3.87
C LEU A 83 11.94 -12.42 2.40
N THR A 84 12.36 -13.28 1.46
CA THR A 84 12.32 -12.99 0.02
C THR A 84 10.92 -12.68 -0.49
N SER A 85 9.89 -13.45 -0.08
CA SER A 85 8.52 -13.21 -0.54
C SER A 85 7.97 -11.87 -0.05
N ALA A 86 8.25 -11.49 1.21
CA ALA A 86 7.86 -10.19 1.75
C ALA A 86 8.61 -9.03 1.07
N ALA A 87 9.91 -9.19 0.80
CA ALA A 87 10.70 -8.19 0.09
C ALA A 87 10.18 -7.94 -1.33
N ILE A 88 9.81 -8.99 -2.06
CA ILE A 88 9.21 -8.87 -3.40
C ILE A 88 7.88 -8.09 -3.33
N CYS A 89 7.01 -8.40 -2.36
CA CYS A 89 5.78 -7.63 -2.17
C CYS A 89 6.06 -6.14 -1.91
N GLY A 90 7.00 -5.82 -1.02
CA GLY A 90 7.39 -4.44 -0.74
C GLY A 90 7.93 -3.71 -1.96
N ILE A 91 8.77 -4.36 -2.77
CA ILE A 91 9.29 -3.77 -4.01
C ILE A 91 8.17 -3.49 -5.01
N ILE A 92 7.25 -4.43 -5.21
CA ILE A 92 6.12 -4.28 -6.14
C ILE A 92 5.25 -3.08 -5.73
N PHE A 93 4.88 -3.01 -4.46
CA PHE A 93 4.08 -1.89 -3.95
C PHE A 93 4.83 -0.56 -4.01
N MET A 94 6.13 -0.55 -3.69
CA MET A 94 6.96 0.64 -3.80
C MET A 94 7.01 1.17 -5.25
N ILE A 95 7.13 0.29 -6.25
CA ILE A 95 7.05 0.68 -7.67
C ILE A 95 5.70 1.33 -7.98
N PHE A 96 4.60 0.73 -7.54
CA PHE A 96 3.27 1.32 -7.73
C PHE A 96 3.11 2.66 -7.01
N THR A 97 3.67 2.81 -5.81
CA THR A 97 3.65 4.08 -5.08
C THR A 97 4.42 5.17 -5.81
N ILE A 98 5.65 4.87 -6.26
CA ILE A 98 6.46 5.82 -7.04
C ILE A 98 5.73 6.21 -8.32
N TYR A 99 5.13 5.25 -9.03
CA TYR A 99 4.33 5.52 -10.22
C TYR A 99 3.14 6.44 -9.93
N ASN A 100 2.39 6.19 -8.86
CA ASN A 100 1.28 7.07 -8.48
C ASN A 100 1.76 8.49 -8.13
N MET A 101 2.90 8.61 -7.46
CA MET A 101 3.46 9.90 -7.07
C MET A 101 3.98 10.73 -8.26
N THR A 102 4.43 10.10 -9.35
CA THR A 102 4.81 10.83 -10.58
C THR A 102 3.59 11.29 -11.37
N VAL A 103 2.44 10.62 -11.21
CA VAL A 103 1.19 10.97 -11.89
C VAL A 103 0.40 12.01 -11.11
N LEU A 104 0.37 11.91 -9.79
CA LEU A 104 -0.46 12.73 -8.90
C LEU A 104 0.32 13.86 -8.23
N PRO A 105 -0.24 15.08 -8.16
CA PRO A 105 0.39 16.21 -7.47
C PRO A 105 0.44 15.94 -5.97
N THR A 106 1.60 15.49 -5.50
CA THR A 106 1.83 15.10 -4.09
C THR A 106 3.02 15.84 -3.49
N THR A 107 2.96 16.09 -2.19
CA THR A 107 3.95 16.88 -1.45
C THR A 107 5.19 16.06 -1.08
N VAL A 108 6.35 16.71 -0.89
CA VAL A 108 7.63 16.02 -0.60
C VAL A 108 7.58 15.09 0.61
N TRP A 109 6.90 15.48 1.70
CA TRP A 109 6.76 14.62 2.87
C TRP A 109 6.01 13.31 2.56
N PHE A 110 5.05 13.36 1.63
CA PHE A 110 4.26 12.20 1.21
C PHE A 110 5.14 11.23 0.42
N TRP A 111 6.04 11.75 -0.43
CA TRP A 111 7.04 10.95 -1.13
C TRP A 111 7.93 10.17 -0.18
N VAL A 112 8.52 10.88 0.80
CA VAL A 112 9.43 10.27 1.78
C VAL A 112 8.70 9.16 2.56
N LEU A 113 7.53 9.47 3.11
CA LEU A 113 6.78 8.47 3.89
C LEU A 113 6.27 7.32 3.02
N GLY A 114 5.72 7.59 1.84
CA GLY A 114 5.15 6.56 0.98
C GLY A 114 6.19 5.62 0.38
N ILE A 115 7.46 6.02 0.29
CA ILE A 115 8.56 5.10 -0.07
C ILE A 115 9.02 4.31 1.17
N VAL A 116 9.29 5.00 2.28
CA VAL A 116 9.86 4.38 3.50
C VAL A 116 8.89 3.38 4.13
N VAL A 117 7.59 3.64 4.08
CA VAL A 117 6.55 2.81 4.69
C VAL A 117 6.57 1.35 4.21
N TRP A 118 7.00 1.09 2.97
CA TRP A 118 7.09 -0.27 2.44
C TRP A 118 8.15 -1.12 3.13
N GLY A 119 9.09 -0.53 3.88
CA GLY A 119 9.98 -1.27 4.77
C GLY A 119 9.23 -2.06 5.86
N LEU A 120 8.00 -1.70 6.18
CA LEU A 120 7.17 -2.40 7.16
C LEU A 120 6.76 -3.81 6.72
N VAL A 121 6.98 -4.20 5.46
CA VAL A 121 6.85 -5.61 5.04
C VAL A 121 7.75 -6.53 5.86
N PHE A 122 8.92 -6.05 6.30
CA PHE A 122 9.83 -6.83 7.15
C PHE A 122 9.30 -6.99 8.57
N LEU A 123 8.56 -6.00 9.08
CA LEU A 123 7.86 -6.13 10.37
C LEU A 123 6.79 -7.23 10.27
N GLY A 124 5.97 -7.20 9.22
CA GLY A 124 4.99 -8.25 8.95
C GLY A 124 5.62 -9.64 8.83
N ALA A 125 6.73 -9.74 8.09
CA ALA A 125 7.47 -10.99 7.94
C ALA A 125 8.01 -11.52 9.28
N LYS A 126 8.58 -10.64 10.12
CA LYS A 126 9.07 -11.02 11.46
C LYS A 126 7.94 -11.53 12.35
N LEU A 127 6.77 -10.89 12.32
CA LEU A 127 5.58 -11.35 13.05
C LEU A 127 5.10 -12.73 12.59
N ALA A 128 5.20 -13.02 11.29
CA ALA A 128 4.84 -14.33 10.75
C ALA A 128 5.80 -15.44 11.19
N LEU A 129 7.10 -15.13 11.30
CA LEU A 129 8.12 -16.10 11.73
C LEU A 129 8.11 -16.35 13.24
N ASN A 130 7.69 -15.37 14.04
CA ASN A 130 7.63 -15.48 15.50
C ASN A 130 6.42 -16.27 16.02
N LYS A 131 5.34 -16.41 15.23
CA LYS A 131 4.22 -17.29 15.58
C LYS A 131 4.60 -18.74 15.27
N LYS A 132 5.06 -19.46 16.31
CA LYS A 132 5.14 -20.94 16.30
C LYS A 132 3.74 -21.55 16.36
#